data_AF-A0A2V7FVN8-F1
#
_entry.id   AF-A0A2V7FVN8-F1
#
_cell.length_a   1.000
_cell.length_b   1.000
_cell.length_c   1.000
_cell.angle_alpha   90.00
_cell.angle_beta   90.00
_cell.angle_gamma   90.00
#
_symmetry.space_group_name_H-M   'P 1'
#
loop_
_entity.id
_entity.type
_entity.pdbx_description
1 polymer ?
#
loop_
_entity_poly.entity_id
_entity_poly.type
_entity_poly.pdbx_seq_one_letter_code
_entity_poly.pdbx_strand_id
1 'polypeptide(L)'
;MAPAPAADLRGYSTDAAKAEREWEAKLRAIPSPDSLREYMRHLSARPHHVGSAYDKDNAEWLLAKFKSFGLEARIETFDVLFPTPKERVVELVAPTKFVAKLQEPPVPGDPTSGQQAEQLPTYNAYSIDGDVTAPLVYVNYGVPADYERLERMGISVKGAIVIARYFGSWR
;
A
#
# COMPACT_ATOMS: atom_id res chain seq x y z
N MET A 1 18.53 -12.99 -38.44
CA MET A 1 17.18 -12.67 -38.97
C MET A 1 17.12 -11.17 -39.20
N ALA A 2 16.83 -10.74 -40.43
CA ALA A 2 16.59 -9.33 -40.70
C ALA A 2 15.32 -8.86 -39.95
N PRO A 3 15.28 -7.63 -39.42
CA PRO A 3 14.04 -7.10 -38.84
C PRO A 3 12.95 -7.11 -39.91
N ALA A 4 11.76 -7.62 -39.56
CA ALA A 4 10.59 -7.57 -40.43
C ALA A 4 10.29 -6.10 -40.80
N PRO A 5 9.87 -5.81 -42.05
CA PRO A 5 9.48 -4.46 -42.43
C PRO A 5 8.40 -3.97 -41.48
N ALA A 6 8.61 -2.80 -40.88
CA ALA A 6 7.68 -2.21 -39.93
C ALA A 6 6.33 -2.04 -40.63
N ALA A 7 5.31 -2.79 -40.18
CA ALA A 7 3.96 -2.65 -40.71
C ALA A 7 3.49 -1.19 -40.55
N ASP A 8 2.89 -0.64 -41.60
CA ASP A 8 2.33 0.71 -41.60
C ASP A 8 1.38 0.88 -40.42
N LEU A 9 1.57 1.98 -39.68
CA LEU A 9 0.70 2.32 -38.56
C LEU A 9 -0.69 2.65 -39.11
N ARG A 10 -1.65 1.76 -38.88
CA ARG A 10 -3.02 1.92 -39.40
C ARG A 10 -3.63 3.23 -38.89
N GLY A 11 -4.13 4.05 -39.82
CA GLY A 11 -4.72 5.35 -39.50
C GLY A 11 -3.73 6.52 -39.49
N TYR A 12 -2.44 6.29 -39.74
CA TYR A 12 -1.42 7.33 -39.88
C TYR A 12 -1.12 7.59 -41.35
N SER A 13 -0.83 8.84 -41.71
CA SER A 13 -0.09 9.13 -42.93
C SER A 13 1.36 8.62 -42.80
N THR A 14 2.06 8.45 -43.91
CA THR A 14 3.46 7.97 -43.90
C THR A 14 4.36 8.85 -43.03
N ASP A 15 4.23 10.17 -43.13
CA ASP A 15 5.04 11.12 -42.33
C ASP A 15 4.69 11.05 -40.84
N ALA A 16 3.41 10.94 -40.50
CA ALA A 16 2.97 10.80 -39.11
C ALA A 16 3.45 9.46 -38.53
N ALA A 17 3.42 8.38 -39.31
CA ALA A 17 3.90 7.08 -38.88
C ALA A 17 5.41 7.11 -38.59
N LYS A 18 6.19 7.83 -39.41
CA LYS A 18 7.63 8.02 -39.17
C LYS A 18 7.89 8.79 -37.88
N ALA A 19 7.20 9.93 -37.69
CA ALA A 19 7.35 10.74 -36.48
C ALA A 19 6.98 9.95 -35.21
N GLU A 20 5.90 9.16 -35.26
CA GLU A 20 5.50 8.29 -34.15
C GLU A 20 6.59 7.27 -33.81
N ARG A 21 7.13 6.57 -34.82
CA ARG A 21 8.21 5.59 -34.60
C ARG A 21 9.47 6.21 -34.01
N GLU A 22 9.81 7.43 -34.42
CA GLU A 22 10.94 8.18 -33.84
C GLU A 22 10.70 8.51 -32.36
N TRP A 23 9.47 8.93 -32.00
CA TRP A 23 9.10 9.17 -30.61
C TRP A 23 9.07 7.89 -29.77
N GLU A 24 8.49 6.81 -30.29
CA GLU A 24 8.50 5.51 -29.62
C GLU A 24 9.95 5.03 -29.36
N ALA A 25 10.86 5.20 -30.34
CA ALA A 25 12.26 4.83 -30.19
C ALA A 25 12.96 5.66 -29.11
N LYS A 26 12.73 6.98 -29.09
CA LYS A 26 13.23 7.87 -28.03
C LYS A 26 12.68 7.47 -26.67
N LEU A 27 11.36 7.26 -26.57
CA LEU A 27 10.71 6.88 -25.32
C LEU A 27 11.24 5.55 -24.77
N ARG A 28 11.40 4.54 -25.63
CA ARG A 28 11.95 3.23 -25.23
C ARG A 28 13.39 3.30 -24.73
N ALA A 29 14.16 4.29 -25.17
CA ALA A 29 15.55 4.47 -24.77
C ALA A 29 15.72 5.19 -23.41
N ILE A 30 14.66 5.79 -22.86
CA ILE A 30 14.73 6.59 -21.62
C ILE A 30 14.73 5.72 -20.35
N PRO A 31 13.82 4.75 -20.16
CA PRO A 31 13.82 3.92 -18.95
C PRO A 31 15.10 3.08 -18.82
N SER A 32 15.74 3.15 -17.67
CA SER A 32 16.91 2.35 -17.32
C SER A 32 16.61 1.45 -16.12
N PRO A 33 16.86 0.12 -16.21
CA PRO A 33 16.73 -0.79 -15.08
C PRO A 33 17.59 -0.39 -13.88
N ASP A 34 18.76 0.21 -14.11
CA ASP A 34 19.66 0.65 -13.04
C ASP A 34 19.07 1.85 -12.30
N SER A 35 18.54 2.84 -13.03
CA SER A 35 17.84 3.98 -12.43
C SER A 35 16.62 3.52 -11.63
N LEU A 36 15.82 2.59 -12.16
CA LEU A 36 14.67 2.03 -11.43
C LEU A 36 15.10 1.36 -10.12
N ARG A 37 16.19 0.59 -10.15
CA ARG A 37 16.73 -0.08 -8.96
C ARG A 37 17.22 0.92 -7.92
N GLU A 38 17.95 1.95 -8.34
CA GLU A 38 18.41 3.01 -7.45
C GLU A 38 17.25 3.78 -6.82
N TYR A 39 16.24 4.14 -7.62
CA TYR A 39 15.08 4.90 -7.16
C TYR A 39 14.27 4.10 -6.16
N MET A 40 14.01 2.82 -6.45
CA MET A 40 13.34 1.92 -5.50
C MET A 40 14.13 1.80 -4.20
N ARG A 41 15.45 1.61 -4.29
CA ARG A 41 16.31 1.49 -3.10
C ARG A 41 16.25 2.73 -2.21
N HIS A 42 16.17 3.93 -2.79
CA HIS A 42 16.00 5.17 -2.04
C HIS A 42 14.58 5.25 -1.46
N LEU A 43 13.56 5.22 -2.31
CA LEU A 43 12.17 5.45 -1.90
C LEU A 43 11.67 4.45 -0.84
N SER A 44 12.20 3.22 -0.83
CA SER A 44 11.82 2.17 0.13
C SER A 44 12.85 1.94 1.24
N ALA A 45 13.83 2.83 1.42
CA ALA A 45 14.90 2.60 2.39
C ALA A 45 14.41 2.61 3.84
N ARG A 46 13.32 3.35 4.12
CA ARG A 46 12.74 3.53 5.46
C ARG A 46 11.22 3.69 5.44
N PRO A 47 10.51 3.44 6.56
CA PRO A 47 9.09 3.71 6.66
C PRO A 47 8.74 5.16 6.27
N HIS A 48 7.78 5.32 5.36
CA HIS A 48 7.37 6.61 4.78
C HIS A 48 5.84 6.75 4.80
N HIS A 49 5.25 6.59 5.98
CA HIS A 49 3.81 6.82 6.15
C HIS A 49 3.48 8.32 6.09
N VAL A 50 2.20 8.63 5.87
CA VAL A 50 1.69 10.01 5.75
C VAL A 50 2.21 10.88 6.90
N GLY A 51 2.94 11.94 6.56
CA GLY A 51 3.44 12.92 7.53
C GLY A 51 4.73 12.52 8.27
N SER A 52 5.32 11.38 7.95
CA SER A 52 6.60 10.96 8.53
C SER A 52 7.78 11.77 7.99
N ALA A 53 8.91 11.75 8.72
CA ALA A 53 10.12 12.45 8.29
C ALA A 53 10.66 11.93 6.93
N TYR A 54 10.59 10.61 6.68
CA TYR A 54 11.08 10.03 5.44
C TYR A 54 10.12 10.22 4.26
N ASP A 55 8.82 10.36 4.52
CA ASP A 55 7.84 10.76 3.50
C ASP A 55 8.15 12.17 2.95
N LYS A 56 8.51 13.11 3.83
CA LYS A 56 8.98 14.43 3.42
C LYS A 56 10.31 14.39 2.65
N ASP A 57 11.29 13.62 3.11
CA ASP A 57 12.58 13.44 2.41
C ASP A 57 12.36 12.90 0.98
N ASN A 58 11.51 11.88 0.84
CA ASN A 58 11.12 11.35 -0.47
C ASN A 58 10.45 12.41 -1.36
N ALA A 59 9.56 13.24 -0.81
CA ALA A 59 8.89 14.30 -1.56
C ALA A 59 9.88 15.36 -2.07
N GLU A 60 10.84 15.77 -1.25
CA GLU A 60 11.89 16.72 -1.61
C GLU A 60 12.86 16.13 -2.64
N TRP A 61 13.21 14.85 -2.51
CA TRP A 61 14.03 14.14 -3.47
C TRP A 61 13.34 14.01 -4.85
N LEU A 62 12.04 13.67 -4.87
CA LEU A 62 11.24 13.60 -6.10
C LEU A 62 11.13 14.97 -6.78
N LEU A 63 10.94 16.03 -6.00
CA LEU A 63 10.94 17.41 -6.50
C LEU A 63 12.27 17.74 -7.20
N ALA A 64 13.40 17.38 -6.57
CA ALA A 64 14.72 17.60 -7.14
C ALA A 64 14.92 16.80 -8.45
N LYS A 65 14.43 15.56 -8.52
CA LYS A 65 14.46 14.74 -9.74
C LYS A 65 13.64 15.35 -10.87
N PHE A 66 12.41 15.79 -10.60
CA PHE A 66 11.60 16.44 -11.63
C PHE A 66 12.23 17.72 -12.17
N LYS A 67 12.80 18.55 -11.28
CA LYS A 67 13.56 19.73 -11.70
C LYS A 67 14.78 19.39 -12.54
N SER A 68 15.52 18.32 -12.20
CA SER A 68 16.68 17.90 -12.98
C SER A 68 16.32 17.34 -14.36
N PHE A 69 15.08 16.87 -14.53
CA PHE A 69 14.52 16.49 -15.84
C PHE A 69 14.03 17.68 -16.66
N GLY A 70 14.11 18.91 -16.13
CA GLY A 70 13.65 20.13 -16.79
C GLY A 70 12.16 20.41 -16.61
N LEU A 71 11.49 19.75 -15.65
CA LEU A 71 10.08 20.00 -15.34
C LEU A 71 9.92 21.17 -14.36
N GLU A 72 8.89 21.97 -14.57
CA GLU A 72 8.41 22.90 -13.55
C GLU A 72 7.62 22.12 -12.49
N ALA A 73 8.20 21.97 -11.31
CA ALA A 73 7.62 21.19 -10.22
C ALA A 73 7.68 21.96 -8.89
N ARG A 74 6.67 21.74 -8.05
CA ARG A 74 6.54 22.29 -6.69
C ARG A 74 5.83 21.28 -5.78
N ILE A 75 6.06 21.40 -4.47
CA ILE A 75 5.31 20.65 -3.46
C ILE A 75 4.09 21.48 -3.07
N GLU A 76 2.93 20.84 -3.07
CA GLU A 76 1.70 21.36 -2.49
C GLU A 76 1.46 20.67 -1.15
N THR A 77 0.98 21.41 -0.15
CA THR A 77 0.80 20.90 1.22
C THR A 77 -0.65 21.05 1.66
N PHE A 78 -1.18 20.01 2.30
CA PHE A 78 -2.53 19.96 2.83
C PHE A 78 -2.51 19.41 4.24
N ASP A 79 -3.32 20.02 5.11
CA ASP A 79 -3.57 19.49 6.45
C ASP A 79 -4.74 18.51 6.39
N VAL A 80 -4.50 17.27 6.82
CA VAL A 80 -5.47 16.18 6.76
C VAL A 80 -5.60 15.50 8.11
N LEU A 81 -6.80 14.96 8.38
CA LEU A 81 -6.99 14.08 9.53
C LEU A 81 -6.33 12.73 9.25
N PHE A 82 -5.27 12.41 9.98
CA PHE A 82 -4.61 11.12 9.92
C PHE A 82 -4.48 10.53 11.34
N PRO A 83 -5.44 9.68 11.78
CA PRO A 83 -5.44 9.17 13.14
C PRO A 83 -4.36 8.10 13.31
N THR A 84 -3.54 8.20 14.36
CA THR A 84 -2.55 7.17 14.71
C THR A 84 -2.83 6.61 16.11
N PRO A 85 -2.75 5.28 16.30
CA PRO A 85 -3.11 4.66 17.57
C PRO A 85 -2.07 4.97 18.65
N LYS A 86 -2.53 5.17 19.89
CA LYS A 86 -1.66 5.26 21.08
C LYS A 86 -1.43 3.92 21.74
N GLU A 87 -2.49 3.10 21.80
CA GLU A 87 -2.50 1.79 22.43
C GLU A 87 -3.23 0.80 21.54
N ARG A 88 -2.75 -0.45 21.53
CA ARG A 88 -3.36 -1.55 20.78
C ARG A 88 -3.16 -2.85 21.54
N VAL A 89 -4.24 -3.51 21.87
CA VAL A 89 -4.23 -4.82 22.52
C VAL A 89 -5.30 -5.68 21.88
N VAL A 90 -4.94 -6.94 21.59
CA VAL A 90 -5.90 -7.98 21.23
C VAL A 90 -5.52 -9.20 22.04
N GLU A 91 -6.44 -9.65 22.88
CA GLU A 91 -6.21 -10.82 23.73
C GLU A 91 -7.44 -11.73 23.80
N LEU A 92 -7.17 -13.03 23.91
CA LEU A 92 -8.11 -14.00 24.41
C LEU A 92 -7.96 -14.04 25.93
N VAL A 93 -9.01 -13.69 26.66
CA VAL A 93 -8.99 -13.68 28.14
C VAL A 93 -9.46 -15.02 28.74
N ALA A 94 -10.24 -15.80 28.00
CA ALA A 94 -10.79 -17.10 28.41
C ALA A 94 -11.10 -17.97 27.17
N PRO A 95 -11.13 -19.32 27.31
CA PRO A 95 -10.81 -20.09 28.52
C PRO A 95 -9.31 -20.14 28.83
N THR A 96 -8.46 -19.78 27.88
CA THR A 96 -7.01 -19.62 28.06
C THR A 96 -6.60 -18.19 27.77
N LYS A 97 -5.54 -17.72 28.43
CA LYS A 97 -4.98 -16.40 28.15
C LYS A 97 -4.05 -16.48 26.94
N PHE A 98 -4.30 -15.63 25.94
CA PHE A 98 -3.40 -15.42 24.81
C PHE A 98 -3.38 -13.94 24.45
N VAL A 99 -2.19 -13.34 24.38
CA VAL A 99 -2.03 -11.94 23.95
C VAL A 99 -1.41 -11.95 22.57
N ALA A 100 -2.11 -11.37 21.59
CA ALA A 100 -1.62 -11.32 20.22
C ALA A 100 -0.44 -10.35 20.11
N LYS A 101 0.64 -10.79 19.47
CA LYS A 101 1.74 -9.90 19.08
C LYS A 101 1.30 -9.11 17.84
N LEU A 102 1.08 -7.80 18.02
CA LEU A 102 0.65 -6.91 16.94
C LEU A 102 1.83 -6.16 16.30
N GLN A 103 2.99 -6.81 16.25
CA GLN A 103 4.21 -6.27 15.66
C GLN A 103 4.89 -7.36 14.84
N GLU A 104 5.17 -7.05 13.58
CA GLU A 104 5.88 -7.95 12.68
C GLU A 104 7.35 -8.09 13.12
N PRO A 105 7.90 -9.31 13.12
CA PRO A 105 9.31 -9.52 13.37
C PRO A 105 10.16 -9.04 12.17
N PRO A 106 11.42 -8.66 12.40
CA PRO A 106 12.35 -8.43 11.29
C PRO A 106 12.50 -9.70 10.45
N VAL A 107 12.69 -9.52 9.15
CA VAL A 107 12.89 -10.59 8.17
C VAL A 107 14.40 -10.82 7.97
N PRO A 108 14.91 -12.04 8.19
CA PRO A 108 16.32 -12.34 7.97
C PRO A 108 16.77 -12.03 6.53
N GLY A 109 17.87 -11.28 6.41
CA GLY A 109 18.41 -10.86 5.11
C GLY A 109 17.78 -9.59 4.53
N ASP A 110 16.72 -9.05 5.15
CA ASP A 110 16.15 -7.76 4.77
C ASP A 110 16.64 -6.64 5.72
N PRO A 111 17.51 -5.74 5.24
CA PRO A 111 18.08 -4.68 6.06
C PRO A 111 17.06 -3.59 6.47
N THR A 112 15.87 -3.52 5.86
CA THR A 112 14.87 -2.48 6.19
C THR A 112 13.78 -2.98 7.13
N SER A 113 13.60 -4.30 7.25
CA SER A 113 12.57 -4.92 8.09
C SER A 113 12.71 -4.68 9.60
N GLY A 114 13.90 -4.30 10.08
CA GLY A 114 14.20 -4.07 11.50
C GLY A 114 13.95 -2.65 12.01
N GLN A 115 13.43 -1.74 11.18
CA GLN A 115 13.32 -0.30 11.50
C GLN A 115 12.09 0.06 12.36
N GLN A 116 11.84 -0.71 13.43
CA GLN A 116 10.61 -0.69 14.22
C GLN A 116 10.30 0.67 14.87
N ALA A 117 11.33 1.44 15.26
CA ALA A 117 11.15 2.74 15.90
C ALA A 117 10.50 3.80 14.98
N GLU A 118 10.54 3.57 13.66
CA GLU A 118 10.03 4.50 12.64
C GLU A 118 8.73 4.00 12.00
N GLN A 119 8.37 2.73 12.25
CA GLN A 119 7.19 2.12 11.68
C GLN A 119 5.92 2.66 12.32
N LEU A 120 4.91 2.86 11.48
CA LEU A 120 3.56 3.09 11.98
C LEU A 120 3.03 1.76 12.56
N PRO A 121 2.44 1.76 13.78
CA PRO A 121 1.89 0.54 14.35
C PRO A 121 0.81 -0.07 13.45
N THR A 122 0.62 -1.39 13.46
CA THR A 122 -0.43 -2.04 12.65
C THR A 122 -1.83 -1.70 13.19
N TYR A 123 -2.71 -1.16 12.36
CA TYR A 123 -4.04 -0.73 12.79
C TYR A 123 -4.97 -0.51 11.60
N ASN A 124 -6.25 -0.30 11.89
CA ASN A 124 -7.24 0.13 10.92
C ASN A 124 -7.47 1.63 11.09
N ALA A 125 -7.03 2.43 10.11
CA ALA A 125 -7.23 3.87 10.14
C ALA A 125 -8.73 4.21 10.31
N TYR A 126 -9.00 5.26 11.08
CA TYR A 126 -10.35 5.73 11.44
C TYR A 126 -11.19 4.79 12.33
N SER A 127 -10.59 3.74 12.90
CA SER A 127 -11.24 2.99 13.98
C SER A 127 -11.47 3.88 15.20
N ILE A 128 -12.59 3.67 15.90
CA ILE A 128 -12.90 4.36 17.14
C ILE A 128 -12.07 3.80 18.30
N ASP A 129 -11.87 4.63 19.33
CA ASP A 129 -11.30 4.16 20.60
C ASP A 129 -12.30 3.26 21.33
N GLY A 130 -11.79 2.24 22.02
CA GLY A 130 -12.61 1.38 22.88
C GLY A 130 -11.84 0.22 23.50
N ASP A 131 -12.33 -0.22 24.67
CA ASP A 131 -11.93 -1.45 25.34
C ASP A 131 -13.20 -2.32 25.46
N VAL A 132 -13.21 -3.44 24.74
CA VAL A 132 -14.38 -4.31 24.62
C VAL A 132 -13.95 -5.75 24.84
N THR A 133 -14.62 -6.42 25.78
CA THR A 133 -14.50 -7.86 26.00
C THR A 133 -15.84 -8.53 25.72
N ALA A 134 -15.88 -9.44 24.74
CA ALA A 134 -17.09 -10.16 24.36
C ALA A 134 -16.76 -11.53 23.71
N PRO A 135 -17.77 -12.41 23.51
CA PRO A 135 -17.58 -13.63 22.74
C PRO A 135 -17.06 -13.36 21.32
N LEU A 136 -16.26 -14.27 20.79
CA LEU A 136 -15.70 -14.20 19.43
C LEU A 136 -16.55 -15.00 18.45
N VAL A 137 -16.92 -14.42 17.31
CA VAL A 137 -17.58 -15.12 16.20
C VAL A 137 -16.78 -14.96 14.91
N TYR A 138 -16.47 -16.05 14.24
CA TYR A 138 -15.85 -16.02 12.91
C TYR A 138 -16.91 -15.76 11.83
N VAL A 139 -16.71 -14.71 11.03
CA VAL A 139 -17.68 -14.24 10.02
C VAL A 139 -17.14 -14.33 8.59
N ASN A 140 -16.20 -15.24 8.32
CA ASN A 140 -15.61 -15.41 6.99
C ASN A 140 -15.02 -14.10 6.44
N TYR A 141 -15.54 -13.55 5.33
CA TYR A 141 -15.06 -12.29 4.75
C TYR A 141 -15.77 -11.05 5.32
N GLY A 142 -16.77 -11.24 6.19
CA GLY A 142 -17.53 -10.14 6.79
C GLY A 142 -18.42 -9.41 5.79
N VAL A 143 -18.88 -10.09 4.73
CA VAL A 143 -19.82 -9.53 3.74
C VAL A 143 -21.27 -9.88 4.13
N PRO A 144 -22.30 -9.16 3.61
CA PRO A 144 -23.69 -9.41 3.98
C PRO A 144 -24.11 -10.90 3.92
N ALA A 145 -23.71 -11.61 2.86
CA ALA A 145 -24.02 -13.03 2.67
C ALA A 145 -23.45 -13.95 3.77
N ASP A 146 -22.31 -13.58 4.39
CA ASP A 146 -21.72 -14.35 5.49
C ASP A 146 -22.56 -14.21 6.76
N TYR A 147 -23.08 -13.01 7.04
CA TYR A 147 -23.97 -12.78 8.18
C TYR A 147 -25.32 -13.47 7.99
N GLU A 148 -25.91 -13.40 6.80
CA GLU A 148 -27.14 -14.15 6.50
C GLU A 148 -26.93 -15.66 6.66
N ARG A 149 -25.74 -16.17 6.30
CA ARG A 149 -25.41 -17.59 6.49
C ARG A 149 -25.37 -17.96 7.96
N LEU A 150 -24.79 -17.12 8.82
CA LEU A 150 -24.77 -17.32 10.27
C LEU A 150 -26.18 -17.26 10.86
N GLU A 151 -27.00 -16.31 10.42
CA GLU A 151 -28.40 -16.21 10.85
C GLU A 151 -29.19 -17.48 10.49
N ARG A 152 -29.04 -18.00 9.26
CA ARG A 152 -29.64 -19.29 8.85
C ARG A 152 -29.15 -20.49 9.68
N MET A 153 -28.01 -20.36 10.36
CA MET A 153 -27.47 -21.37 11.29
C MET A 153 -27.92 -21.16 12.73
N GLY A 154 -28.70 -20.10 13.02
CA GLY A 154 -29.09 -19.73 14.37
C GLY A 154 -27.96 -19.09 15.19
N ILE A 155 -26.92 -18.57 14.53
CA ILE A 155 -25.78 -17.92 15.18
C ILE A 155 -25.98 -16.40 15.14
N SER A 156 -26.18 -15.78 16.30
CA SER A 156 -26.26 -14.32 16.43
C SER A 156 -24.89 -13.70 16.71
N VAL A 157 -24.56 -12.64 15.98
CA VAL A 157 -23.34 -11.83 16.20
C VAL A 157 -23.57 -10.62 17.10
N LYS A 158 -24.82 -10.38 17.54
CA LYS A 158 -25.16 -9.19 18.33
C LYS A 158 -24.43 -9.23 19.67
N GLY A 159 -23.64 -8.18 19.93
CA GLY A 159 -22.84 -8.05 21.16
C GLY A 159 -21.59 -8.93 21.19
N ALA A 160 -21.22 -9.57 20.07
CA ALA A 160 -19.97 -10.30 19.93
C ALA A 160 -18.90 -9.44 19.26
N ILE A 161 -17.63 -9.80 19.47
CA ILE A 161 -16.52 -9.36 18.61
C ILE A 161 -16.51 -10.31 17.41
N VAL A 162 -16.56 -9.76 16.20
CA VAL A 162 -16.44 -10.55 14.97
C VAL A 162 -15.00 -10.56 14.47
N ILE A 163 -14.53 -11.72 14.01
CA ILE A 163 -13.24 -11.86 13.31
C ILE A 163 -13.48 -12.27 11.87
N ALA A 164 -12.93 -11.50 10.95
CA ALA A 164 -13.04 -11.69 9.51
C ALA A 164 -11.64 -11.82 8.89
N ARG A 165 -11.54 -12.57 7.79
CA ARG A 165 -10.37 -12.56 6.91
C ARG A 165 -10.54 -11.48 5.85
N TYR A 166 -9.44 -10.84 5.50
CA TYR A 166 -9.39 -9.89 4.37
C TYR A 166 -9.87 -10.52 3.06
N PHE A 167 -10.15 -9.64 2.08
CA PHE A 167 -10.72 -9.92 0.75
C PHE A 167 -12.24 -10.09 0.74
N GLY A 168 -12.82 -10.35 -0.43
CA GLY A 168 -14.27 -10.51 -0.63
C GLY A 168 -15.07 -9.20 -0.68
N SER A 169 -14.56 -8.12 -0.08
CA SER A 169 -15.09 -6.76 -0.17
C SER A 169 -13.99 -5.73 0.18
N TRP A 170 -14.29 -4.44 0.04
CA TRP A 170 -13.50 -3.36 0.63
C TRP A 170 -13.64 -3.38 2.16
N ARG A 171 -12.54 -3.12 2.88
CA ARG A 171 -12.48 -3.05 4.35
C ARG A 171 -12.42 -1.60 4.82
#